data_AF-A0A539CR60-F1
#
_entry.id   AF-A0A539CR60-F1
#
_cell.length_a   1.000
_cell.length_b   1.000
_cell.length_c   1.000
_cell.angle_alpha   90.00
_cell.angle_beta   90.00
_cell.angle_gamma   90.00
#
_symmetry.space_group_name_H-M   'P 1'
#
loop_
_entity.id
_entity.type
_entity.pdbx_description
1 polymer ?
#
loop_
_entity_poly.entity_id
_entity_poly.type
_entity_poly.pdbx_seq_one_letter_code
_entity_poly.pdbx_strand_id
1 'polypeptide(L)'
;MCEDHLYLALMATRWLDDANFAKGPAQFFKSLPMPFRLIVPGLVRRKVEKTLKLQGFGRHTPAEQDELAIRDVDALAATIREEAFLMGDRPCGADATVFSFVAQLLTPVFVTPTRTAAEKHQNLVSCRDRIQRQYFSQ
;
A
#
# COMPACT_ATOMS: atom_id res chain seq x y z
N MET A 1 -3.72 -11.92 -4.63
CA MET A 1 -2.59 -11.00 -4.97
C MET A 1 -2.72 -9.70 -4.20
N CYS A 2 -3.70 -8.83 -4.54
CA CYS A 2 -3.83 -7.53 -3.88
C CYS A 2 -4.21 -7.60 -2.39
N GLU A 3 -5.25 -8.37 -2.04
CA GLU A 3 -5.82 -8.37 -0.67
C GLU A 3 -5.02 -9.18 0.34
N ASP A 4 -4.24 -10.16 -0.11
CA ASP A 4 -3.43 -10.99 0.78
C ASP A 4 -1.99 -10.50 0.81
N HIS A 5 -1.27 -10.52 -0.31
CA HIS A 5 0.17 -10.34 -0.28
C HIS A 5 0.59 -8.87 -0.37
N LEU A 6 0.04 -8.12 -1.34
CA LEU A 6 0.32 -6.68 -1.48
C LEU A 6 -0.20 -5.85 -0.30
N TYR A 7 -1.34 -6.22 0.28
CA TYR A 7 -1.86 -5.60 1.50
C TYR A 7 -0.89 -5.77 2.68
N LEU A 8 -0.38 -6.98 2.91
CA LEU A 8 0.59 -7.25 3.97
C LEU A 8 1.90 -6.50 3.73
N ALA A 9 2.36 -6.41 2.48
CA ALA A 9 3.53 -5.61 2.12
C ALA A 9 3.35 -4.13 2.44
N LEU A 10 2.25 -3.51 1.99
CA LEU A 10 1.92 -2.12 2.30
C LEU A 10 1.81 -1.88 3.81
N MET A 11 1.24 -2.83 4.54
CA MET A 11 1.15 -2.75 6.00
C MET A 11 2.54 -2.83 6.65
N ALA A 12 3.40 -3.77 6.24
CA ALA A 12 4.77 -3.89 6.74
C ALA A 12 5.57 -2.61 6.53
N THR A 13 5.58 -2.09 5.29
CA THR A 13 6.36 -0.89 4.95
C THR A 13 5.90 0.37 5.70
N ARG A 14 4.61 0.47 6.06
CA ARG A 14 4.08 1.66 6.76
C ARG A 14 4.19 1.57 8.27
N TRP A 15 4.10 0.36 8.84
CA TRP A 15 4.01 0.16 10.29
C TRP A 15 5.31 -0.34 10.92
N LEU A 16 6.15 -1.07 10.18
CA LEU A 16 7.39 -1.62 10.72
C LEU A 16 8.60 -0.71 10.45
N ASP A 17 8.61 0.03 9.34
CA ASP A 17 9.63 1.05 9.08
C ASP A 17 9.37 2.33 9.90
N ASP A 18 10.38 2.79 10.65
CA ASP A 18 10.24 3.94 11.55
C ASP A 18 10.00 5.26 10.81
N ALA A 19 10.66 5.46 9.65
CA ALA A 19 10.55 6.70 8.89
C ALA A 19 9.17 6.84 8.24
N ASN A 20 8.65 5.76 7.66
CA ASN A 20 7.32 5.70 7.09
C ASN A 20 6.24 5.75 8.18
N PHE A 21 6.47 5.07 9.32
CA PHE A 21 5.56 5.16 10.47
C PHE A 21 5.39 6.61 10.94
N ALA A 22 6.51 7.35 11.10
CA ALA A 22 6.49 8.75 11.51
C ALA A 22 5.74 9.67 10.53
N LYS A 23 5.89 9.42 9.22
CA LYS A 23 5.23 10.21 8.16
C LYS A 23 3.74 9.92 8.02
N GLY A 24 3.29 8.70 8.32
CA GLY A 24 1.89 8.27 8.14
C GLY A 24 1.22 7.81 9.43
N PRO A 25 1.26 6.51 9.79
CA PRO A 25 0.46 5.97 10.89
C PRO A 25 0.64 6.66 12.26
N ALA A 26 1.81 7.23 12.56
CA ALA A 26 2.03 8.01 13.79
C ALA A 26 1.04 9.18 13.93
N GLN A 27 0.59 9.73 12.81
CA GLN A 27 -0.35 10.86 12.78
C GLN A 27 -1.72 10.48 13.36
N PHE A 28 -2.15 9.21 13.23
CA PHE A 28 -3.43 8.72 13.77
C PHE A 28 -3.51 8.81 15.29
N PHE A 29 -2.36 8.81 15.97
CA PHE A 29 -2.28 8.82 17.43
C PHE A 29 -2.09 10.23 18.01
N LYS A 30 -2.01 11.28 17.18
CA LYS A 30 -1.80 12.66 17.65
C LYS A 30 -2.92 13.18 18.54
N SER A 31 -4.15 12.72 18.33
CA SER A 31 -5.34 13.10 19.09
C SER A 31 -5.43 12.41 20.45
N LEU A 32 -4.59 11.40 20.74
CA LEU A 32 -4.63 10.72 22.03
C LEU A 32 -4.09 11.61 23.15
N PRO A 33 -4.75 11.63 24.33
CA PRO A 33 -4.23 12.31 25.50
C PRO A 33 -3.00 11.58 26.06
N MET A 34 -2.17 12.31 26.80
CA MET A 34 -1.11 11.70 27.60
C MET A 34 -1.73 10.91 28.77
N PRO A 35 -1.16 9.76 29.17
CA PRO A 35 0.04 9.11 28.62
C PRO A 35 -0.24 8.13 27.46
N PHE A 36 -1.50 7.96 27.04
CA PHE A 36 -1.87 6.99 25.99
C PHE A 36 -1.12 7.21 24.68
N ARG A 37 -0.84 8.46 24.32
CA ARG A 37 -0.04 8.80 23.13
C ARG A 37 1.37 8.20 23.13
N LEU A 38 1.95 7.89 24.29
CA LEU A 38 3.26 7.23 24.39
C LEU A 38 3.15 5.69 24.33
N ILE A 39 2.04 5.13 24.76
CA ILE A 39 1.88 3.68 24.97
C ILE A 39 1.22 3.00 23.77
N VAL A 40 0.12 3.59 23.29
CA VAL A 40 -0.74 2.97 22.25
C VAL A 40 0.00 2.72 20.94
N PRO A 41 0.82 3.65 20.39
CA PRO A 41 1.55 3.40 19.14
C PRO A 41 2.41 2.12 19.19
N GLY A 42 3.14 1.91 20.28
CA GLY A 42 3.99 0.73 20.45
C GLY A 42 3.18 -0.57 20.54
N LEU A 43 2.04 -0.55 21.24
CA LEU A 43 1.13 -1.70 21.30
C LEU A 43 0.57 -2.07 19.93
N VAL A 44 0.13 -1.06 19.15
CA VAL A 44 -0.41 -1.29 17.81
C VAL A 44 0.66 -1.83 16.87
N ARG A 45 1.88 -1.26 16.87
CA ARG A 45 2.99 -1.75 16.04
C ARG A 45 3.33 -3.21 16.36
N ARG A 46 3.39 -3.59 17.64
CA ARG A 46 3.60 -5.00 18.05
C ARG A 46 2.48 -5.93 17.55
N LYS A 47 1.23 -5.45 17.56
CA LYS A 47 0.09 -6.22 17.01
C LYS A 47 0.18 -6.39 15.50
N VAL A 48 0.60 -5.35 14.78
CA VAL A 48 0.83 -5.41 13.33
C VAL A 48 1.96 -6.40 13.01
N GLU A 49 3.09 -6.30 13.70
CA GLU A 49 4.23 -7.23 13.52
C GLU A 49 3.79 -8.69 13.77
N LYS A 50 3.05 -8.94 14.85
CA LYS A 50 2.50 -10.27 15.15
C LYS A 50 1.58 -10.77 14.02
N THR A 51 0.73 -9.89 13.49
CA THR A 51 -0.20 -10.23 12.39
C THR A 51 0.56 -10.59 11.12
N LEU A 52 1.58 -9.80 10.75
CA LEU A 52 2.45 -10.08 9.61
C LEU A 52 3.16 -11.43 9.76
N LYS A 53 3.69 -11.73 10.96
CA LYS A 53 4.29 -13.04 11.27
C LYS A 53 3.28 -14.18 11.15
N LEU A 54 2.05 -14.02 11.63
CA LEU A 54 1.01 -15.05 11.52
C LEU A 54 0.67 -15.36 10.06
N GLN A 55 0.53 -14.32 9.23
CA GLN A 55 0.23 -14.42 7.80
C GLN A 55 1.44 -14.86 6.94
N GLY A 56 2.58 -15.19 7.54
CA GLY A 56 3.77 -15.66 6.81
C GLY A 56 4.65 -14.56 6.28
N PHE A 57 4.10 -13.44 5.83
CA PHE A 57 4.88 -12.33 5.26
C PHE A 57 5.97 -11.81 6.21
N GLY A 58 5.65 -11.66 7.49
CA GLY A 58 6.59 -11.21 8.52
C GLY A 58 7.67 -12.22 8.92
N ARG A 59 7.73 -13.40 8.28
CA ARG A 59 8.82 -14.38 8.46
C ARG A 59 9.99 -14.14 7.50
N HIS A 60 9.78 -13.37 6.45
CA HIS A 60 10.81 -12.97 5.50
C HIS A 60 11.64 -11.80 6.04
N THR A 61 12.88 -11.69 5.59
CA THR A 61 13.71 -10.50 5.80
C THR A 61 13.12 -9.28 5.08
N PRO A 62 13.46 -8.04 5.48
CA PRO A 62 12.96 -6.84 4.79
C PRO A 62 13.25 -6.84 3.28
N ALA A 63 14.45 -7.29 2.87
CA ALA A 63 14.82 -7.36 1.46
C ALA A 63 13.96 -8.37 0.68
N GLU A 64 13.71 -9.55 1.24
CA GLU A 64 12.82 -10.55 0.64
C GLU A 64 11.37 -10.03 0.58
N GLN A 65 10.90 -9.32 1.61
CA GLN A 65 9.58 -8.69 1.61
C GLN A 65 9.44 -7.68 0.47
N ASP A 66 10.47 -6.85 0.25
CA ASP A 66 10.50 -5.89 -0.86
C ASP A 66 10.51 -6.60 -2.21
N GLU A 67 11.33 -7.63 -2.39
CA GLU A 67 11.38 -8.40 -3.64
C GLU A 67 10.03 -9.06 -3.96
N LEU A 68 9.41 -9.70 -2.97
CA LEU A 68 8.10 -10.32 -3.13
C LEU A 68 7.04 -9.26 -3.47
N ALA A 69 7.05 -8.11 -2.80
CA ALA A 69 6.10 -7.04 -3.05
C ALA A 69 6.30 -6.39 -4.44
N ILE A 70 7.53 -6.26 -4.92
CA ILE A 70 7.82 -5.78 -6.27
C ILE A 70 7.28 -6.75 -7.33
N ARG A 71 7.45 -8.06 -7.14
CA ARG A 71 6.87 -9.06 -8.05
C ARG A 71 5.35 -8.95 -8.15
N ASP A 72 4.68 -8.65 -7.04
CA ASP A 72 3.24 -8.40 -7.03
C ASP A 72 2.86 -7.13 -7.79
N VAL A 73 3.67 -6.07 -7.70
CA VAL A 73 3.47 -4.84 -8.49
C VAL A 73 3.61 -5.15 -9.98
N ASP A 74 4.61 -5.93 -10.37
CA ASP A 74 4.82 -6.32 -11.76
C ASP A 74 3.67 -7.19 -12.28
N ALA A 75 3.19 -8.13 -11.47
CA ALA A 75 2.03 -8.96 -11.81
C ALA A 75 0.72 -8.14 -11.90
N LEU A 76 0.55 -7.14 -11.03
CA LEU A 76 -0.55 -6.18 -11.11
C LEU A 76 -0.49 -5.36 -12.41
N ALA A 77 0.70 -4.87 -12.77
CA ALA A 77 0.92 -4.15 -14.02
C ALA A 77 0.62 -5.03 -15.24
N ALA A 78 0.98 -6.31 -15.22
CA ALA A 78 0.64 -7.24 -16.31
C ALA A 78 -0.87 -7.48 -16.45
N THR A 79 -1.67 -7.24 -15.40
CA THR A 79 -3.12 -7.48 -15.40
C THR A 79 -3.92 -6.27 -15.89
N ILE A 80 -3.43 -5.04 -15.69
CA ILE A 80 -4.14 -3.81 -16.06
C ILE A 80 -3.81 -3.42 -17.50
N ARG A 81 -4.83 -3.41 -18.37
CA ARG A 81 -4.70 -2.86 -19.73
C ARG A 81 -4.57 -1.33 -19.69
N GLU A 82 -3.75 -0.79 -20.57
CA GLU A 82 -3.43 0.63 -20.60
C GLU A 82 -4.64 1.51 -20.95
N GLU A 83 -5.53 1.04 -21.83
CA GLU A 83 -6.60 1.87 -22.42
C GLU A 83 -8.00 1.65 -21.83
N ALA A 84 -8.18 0.69 -20.91
CA ALA A 84 -9.48 0.31 -20.38
C ALA A 84 -9.47 0.14 -18.86
N PHE A 85 -10.66 0.14 -18.27
CA PHE A 85 -10.88 -0.44 -16.94
C PHE A 85 -10.81 -1.97 -17.03
N LEU A 86 -10.67 -2.67 -15.91
CA LEU A 86 -10.50 -4.13 -15.86
C LEU A 86 -11.56 -4.86 -16.69
N MET A 87 -12.81 -4.38 -16.64
CA MET A 87 -13.98 -5.03 -17.25
C MET A 87 -14.60 -4.25 -18.42
N GLY A 88 -13.92 -3.24 -18.98
CA GLY A 88 -14.39 -2.49 -20.15
C GLY A 88 -14.20 -0.98 -20.05
N ASP A 89 -15.12 -0.20 -20.61
CA ASP A 89 -14.97 1.26 -20.75
C ASP A 89 -15.53 2.07 -19.58
N ARG A 90 -16.23 1.42 -18.64
CA ARG A 90 -16.76 2.05 -17.42
C ARG A 90 -16.12 1.42 -16.18
N PRO A 91 -15.79 2.21 -15.15
CA PRO A 91 -15.25 1.69 -13.91
C PRO A 91 -16.27 0.78 -13.23
N CYS A 92 -15.81 -0.36 -12.72
CA CYS A 92 -16.60 -1.27 -11.89
C CYS A 92 -15.98 -1.45 -10.50
N GLY A 93 -16.61 -2.26 -9.65
CA GLY A 93 -16.11 -2.50 -8.29
C GLY A 93 -14.67 -3.05 -8.25
N ALA A 94 -14.28 -3.87 -9.22
CA ALA A 94 -12.91 -4.39 -9.31
C ALA A 94 -11.89 -3.27 -9.57
N ASP A 95 -12.25 -2.26 -10.38
CA ASP A 95 -11.41 -1.09 -10.64
C ASP A 95 -11.21 -0.25 -9.38
N ALA A 96 -12.23 -0.15 -8.52
CA ALA A 96 -12.11 0.55 -7.25
C ALA A 96 -11.11 -0.14 -6.32
N THR A 97 -11.15 -1.47 -6.24
CA THR A 97 -10.17 -2.24 -5.45
C THR A 97 -8.77 -2.05 -6.00
N VAL A 98 -8.57 -2.26 -7.29
CA VAL A 98 -7.25 -2.11 -7.93
C VAL A 98 -6.71 -0.69 -7.80
N PHE A 99 -7.56 0.31 -8.04
CA PHE A 99 -7.24 1.71 -7.78
C PHE A 99 -6.76 1.94 -6.36
N SER A 100 -7.46 1.39 -5.36
CA SER A 100 -7.08 1.58 -3.96
C SER A 100 -5.67 1.07 -3.67
N PHE A 101 -5.25 -0.05 -4.27
CA PHE A 101 -3.89 -0.57 -4.12
C PHE A 101 -2.87 0.24 -4.91
N VAL A 102 -3.18 0.61 -6.15
CA VAL A 102 -2.26 1.41 -6.99
C VAL A 102 -2.05 2.81 -6.39
N ALA A 103 -3.11 3.47 -5.93
CA ALA A 103 -3.01 4.77 -5.25
C ALA A 103 -2.18 4.67 -3.95
N GLN A 104 -2.31 3.55 -3.24
CA GLN A 104 -1.52 3.27 -2.04
C GLN A 104 -0.04 3.00 -2.32
N LEU A 105 0.28 2.37 -3.47
CA LEU A 105 1.65 2.15 -3.92
C LEU A 105 2.31 3.45 -4.40
N LEU A 106 1.58 4.27 -5.15
CA LEU A 106 2.07 5.53 -5.72
C LEU A 106 2.01 6.73 -4.77
N THR A 107 1.63 6.51 -3.50
CA THR A 107 1.47 7.63 -2.56
C THR A 107 2.82 8.28 -2.25
N PRO A 108 2.93 9.62 -2.34
CA PRO A 108 4.21 10.30 -2.15
C PRO A 108 4.63 10.39 -0.68
N VAL A 109 3.73 10.08 0.26
CA VAL A 109 3.96 10.15 1.71
C VAL A 109 5.05 9.18 2.16
N PHE A 110 5.13 8.02 1.51
CA PHE A 110 6.07 6.97 1.84
C PHE A 110 7.19 6.88 0.80
N VAL A 111 8.38 6.54 1.26
CA VAL A 111 9.52 6.22 0.38
C VAL A 111 9.70 4.73 0.47
N THR A 112 9.41 4.02 -0.63
CA THR A 112 9.37 2.56 -0.65
C THR A 112 9.91 2.02 -1.97
N PRO A 113 10.58 0.85 -1.99
CA PRO A 113 10.97 0.19 -3.24
C PRO A 113 9.77 -0.13 -4.14
N THR A 114 8.63 -0.49 -3.54
CA THR A 114 7.38 -0.79 -4.24
C THR A 114 6.80 0.42 -4.97
N ARG A 115 6.95 1.63 -4.43
CA ARG A 115 6.58 2.86 -5.12
C ARG A 115 7.44 3.07 -6.36
N THR A 116 8.76 2.96 -6.22
CA THR A 116 9.70 3.08 -7.34
C THR A 116 9.42 2.04 -8.43
N ALA A 117 9.04 0.82 -8.04
CA ALA A 117 8.62 -0.21 -9.00
C ALA A 117 7.31 0.17 -9.70
N ALA A 118 6.30 0.62 -8.95
CA ALA A 118 5.00 1.01 -9.51
C ALA A 118 5.10 2.22 -10.46
N GLU A 119 5.96 3.19 -10.16
CA GLU A 119 6.20 4.37 -11.00
C GLU A 119 6.80 4.02 -12.38
N LYS A 120 7.44 2.86 -12.54
CA LYS A 120 7.96 2.39 -13.83
C LYS A 120 6.86 1.88 -14.78
N HIS A 121 5.67 1.60 -14.25
CA HIS A 121 4.55 1.03 -15.00
C HIS A 121 3.54 2.13 -15.34
N GLN A 122 3.63 2.69 -16.56
CA GLN A 122 2.78 3.81 -17.01
C GLN A 122 1.28 3.48 -16.97
N ASN A 123 0.90 2.23 -17.20
CA ASN A 123 -0.48 1.76 -17.11
C ASN A 123 -1.02 1.84 -15.67
N LEU A 124 -0.21 1.56 -14.64
CA LEU A 124 -0.59 1.73 -13.24
C LEU A 124 -0.81 3.21 -12.91
N VAL A 125 0.14 4.07 -13.29
CA VAL A 125 0.06 5.52 -13.07
C VAL A 125 -1.19 6.10 -13.75
N SER A 126 -1.42 5.73 -15.02
CA SER A 126 -2.58 6.16 -15.81
C SER A 126 -3.89 5.68 -15.19
N CYS A 127 -3.96 4.43 -14.74
CA CYS A 127 -5.14 3.89 -14.07
C CYS A 127 -5.51 4.70 -12.82
N ARG A 128 -4.51 5.00 -11.97
CA ARG A 128 -4.69 5.85 -10.79
C ARG A 128 -5.14 7.26 -11.17
N ASP A 129 -4.51 7.90 -12.14
CA ASP A 129 -4.82 9.28 -12.53
C ASP A 129 -6.23 9.42 -13.14
N ARG A 130 -6.71 8.40 -13.88
CA ARG A 130 -8.08 8.39 -14.42
C ARG A 130 -9.11 8.40 -13.30
N ILE A 131 -9.01 7.47 -12.36
CA ILE A 131 -9.99 7.33 -11.26
C ILE A 131 -9.89 8.51 -10.30
N GLN A 132 -8.67 8.99 -10.01
CA GLN A 132 -8.46 10.17 -9.19
C GLN A 132 -9.11 11.42 -9.79
N ARG A 133 -8.96 11.66 -11.10
CA ARG A 133 -9.62 12.78 -11.79
C ARG A 133 -11.13 12.65 -11.84
N GLN A 134 -11.67 11.44 -11.99
CA GLN A 134 -13.10 11.23 -12.13
C GLN A 134 -13.87 11.34 -10.81
N TYR A 135 -13.27 10.89 -9.70
CA TYR A 135 -13.99 10.74 -8.43
C TYR A 135 -13.45 11.58 -7.27
N PHE A 136 -12.23 12.09 -7.36
CA PHE A 136 -11.54 12.77 -6.26
C PHE A 136 -11.01 14.17 -6.65
N SER A 137 -11.56 14.76 -7.71
CA SER A 137 -11.25 16.13 -8.11
C SER A 137 -11.99 17.13 -7.20
N GLN A 138 -11.52 17.28 -5.96
CA GLN A 138 -11.90 18.36 -5.04
C GLN A 138 -10.69 18.82 -4.24
#